data_AF-A0A3N5IC70-F1
#
_entry.id   AF-A0A3N5IC70-F1
#
_cell.length_a   1.000
_cell.length_b   1.000
_cell.length_c   1.000
_cell.angle_alpha   90.00
_cell.angle_beta   90.00
_cell.angle_gamma   90.00
#
_symmetry.space_group_name_H-M   'P 1'
#
loop_
_entity.id
_entity.type
_entity.pdbx_description
1 polymer ?
#
loop_
_entity_poly.entity_id
_entity_poly.type
_entity_poly.pdbx_seq_one_letter_code
_entity_poly.pdbx_strand_id
1 'polypeptide(L)'
;MGKDPYNRKPEEVMTGFLGSGGWSDGKLTYHTAIGGQLSKYCGEEKAMELMDQVITNFKRFHPKPEEVQCSNPVEEPDFIKPYFGLRLFPVWHVGTDYLSEIGKNWYDYLVSKGVNFIWETKVINIDFKGEYVDLDNTLEPLSYDELIFAVGKSGIDFAQQLANQYELPDEPKSVQIGVRFEAPQEHFQKLFDISYDFK
;
A
#
# COMPACT_ATOMS: atom_id res chain seq x y z
N MET A 1 3.43 0.37 -16.33
CA MET A 1 3.04 1.77 -16.58
C MET A 1 3.23 2.58 -15.31
N GLY A 2 3.76 3.79 -15.41
CA GLY A 2 4.01 4.67 -14.26
C GLY A 2 5.44 5.21 -14.25
N LYS A 3 5.61 6.38 -13.64
CA LYS A 3 6.87 7.12 -13.59
C LYS A 3 7.65 6.85 -12.31
N ASP A 4 8.93 7.17 -12.36
CA ASP A 4 9.84 7.22 -11.23
C ASP A 4 9.40 8.29 -10.20
N PRO A 5 9.92 8.26 -8.95
CA PRO A 5 9.46 9.19 -7.91
C PRO A 5 9.84 10.65 -8.09
N TYR A 6 10.73 11.00 -9.04
CA TYR A 6 11.06 12.40 -9.37
C TYR A 6 10.09 12.98 -10.39
N ASN A 7 9.63 12.16 -11.34
CA ASN A 7 8.76 12.58 -12.44
C ASN A 7 7.28 12.28 -12.23
N ARG A 8 6.93 11.47 -11.22
CA ARG A 8 5.54 11.16 -10.85
C ARG A 8 4.82 12.42 -10.37
N LYS A 9 3.64 12.69 -10.93
CA LYS A 9 2.80 13.84 -10.59
C LYS A 9 1.69 13.49 -9.60
N PRO A 10 1.17 14.46 -8.80
CA PRO A 10 0.09 14.23 -7.84
C PRO A 10 -1.18 13.59 -8.43
N GLU A 11 -1.52 13.91 -9.68
CA GLU A 11 -2.69 13.34 -10.37
C GLU A 11 -2.53 11.84 -10.72
N GLU A 12 -1.30 11.31 -10.71
CA GLU A 12 -1.01 9.91 -11.01
C GLU A 12 -1.20 9.03 -9.76
N VAL A 13 -2.43 9.01 -9.23
CA VAL A 13 -2.73 8.41 -7.92
C VAL A 13 -2.56 6.89 -7.91
N MET A 14 -2.87 6.19 -9.00
CA MET A 14 -2.91 4.72 -9.04
C MET A 14 -1.67 4.05 -9.64
N THR A 15 -0.71 4.80 -10.18
CA THR A 15 0.44 4.28 -10.94
C THR A 15 1.74 5.00 -10.58
N GLY A 16 2.88 4.39 -10.90
CA GLY A 16 4.22 4.93 -10.59
C GLY A 16 4.82 4.36 -9.30
N PHE A 17 6.02 4.82 -8.96
CA PHE A 17 6.72 4.34 -7.75
C PHE A 17 5.90 4.58 -6.47
N LEU A 18 5.92 3.63 -5.54
CA LEU A 18 5.01 3.51 -4.37
C LEU A 18 3.53 3.22 -4.69
N GLY A 19 3.15 3.06 -5.96
CA GLY A 19 1.79 2.72 -6.37
C GLY A 19 0.74 3.65 -5.75
N SER A 20 -0.42 3.11 -5.37
CA SER A 20 -1.51 3.90 -4.78
C SER A 20 -1.20 4.51 -3.41
N GLY A 21 -0.13 4.07 -2.74
CA GLY A 21 0.28 4.62 -1.44
C GLY A 21 1.04 5.94 -1.52
N GLY A 22 1.68 6.25 -2.66
CA GLY A 22 2.57 7.41 -2.77
C GLY A 22 1.89 8.78 -2.68
N TRP A 23 0.61 8.87 -3.05
CA TRP A 23 -0.23 10.08 -2.91
C TRP A 23 -1.41 9.82 -1.96
N SER A 24 -1.10 9.27 -0.80
CA SER A 24 -2.05 8.99 0.27
C SER A 24 -1.76 9.84 1.50
N ASP A 25 -2.56 9.69 2.56
CA ASP A 25 -2.32 10.39 3.83
C ASP A 25 -1.21 9.74 4.70
N GLY A 26 -0.54 8.70 4.18
CA GLY A 26 0.59 8.08 4.87
C GLY A 26 0.24 7.36 6.17
N LYS A 27 -0.99 6.85 6.28
CA LYS A 27 -1.45 6.07 7.44
C LYS A 27 -1.03 4.60 7.28
N LEU A 28 -0.33 4.05 8.26
CA LEU A 28 0.02 2.61 8.34
C LEU A 28 -0.76 1.98 9.50
N THR A 29 -1.83 1.27 9.17
CA THR A 29 -2.64 0.53 10.15
C THR A 29 -1.86 -0.65 10.72
N TYR A 30 -1.84 -0.77 12.04
CA TYR A 30 -1.13 -1.84 12.75
C TYR A 30 -2.11 -2.79 13.45
N HIS A 31 -2.80 -3.61 12.66
CA HIS A 31 -3.74 -4.61 13.18
C HIS A 31 -4.09 -5.68 12.12
N THR A 32 -4.05 -6.96 12.47
CA THR A 32 -4.33 -8.07 11.53
C THR A 32 -5.78 -8.14 11.05
N ALA A 33 -6.73 -7.64 11.84
CA ALA A 33 -8.16 -7.63 11.48
C ALA A 33 -8.54 -6.54 10.45
N ILE A 34 -7.60 -5.68 10.02
CA ILE A 34 -7.84 -4.54 9.12
C ILE A 34 -6.87 -4.60 7.94
N GLY A 35 -7.31 -4.18 6.75
CA GLY A 35 -6.43 -3.98 5.59
C GLY A 35 -6.04 -5.25 4.82
N GLY A 36 -6.41 -6.45 5.27
CA GLY A 36 -6.13 -7.67 4.52
C GLY A 36 -6.36 -8.97 5.28
N GLN A 37 -5.75 -10.05 4.77
CA GLN A 37 -5.77 -11.39 5.36
C GLN A 37 -4.33 -11.92 5.53
N LEU A 38 -3.36 -11.05 5.83
CA LEU A 38 -1.94 -11.43 5.90
C LEU A 38 -1.70 -12.57 6.90
N SER A 39 -2.40 -12.54 8.04
CA SER A 39 -2.34 -13.59 9.07
C SER A 39 -2.84 -14.95 8.60
N LYS A 40 -3.71 -15.02 7.58
CA LYS A 40 -4.13 -16.30 6.97
C LYS A 40 -2.96 -17.03 6.32
N TYR A 41 -2.02 -16.29 5.75
CA TYR A 41 -0.91 -16.85 4.96
C TYR A 41 0.35 -17.13 5.79
N CYS A 42 0.59 -16.37 6.86
CA CYS A 42 1.81 -16.48 7.65
C CYS A 42 1.61 -16.63 9.17
N GLY A 43 0.37 -16.62 9.65
CA GLY A 43 0.05 -16.58 11.09
C GLY A 43 0.10 -15.16 11.66
N GLU A 44 -0.50 -14.97 12.83
CA GLU A 44 -0.60 -13.64 13.46
C GLU A 44 0.76 -13.07 13.87
N GLU A 45 1.61 -13.86 14.53
CA GLU A 45 2.93 -13.43 14.98
C GLU A 45 3.77 -12.90 13.82
N LYS A 46 3.86 -13.67 12.72
CA LYS A 46 4.62 -13.24 11.55
C LYS A 46 3.99 -12.04 10.85
N ALA A 47 2.66 -11.95 10.81
CA ALA A 47 1.99 -10.80 10.23
C ALA A 47 2.32 -9.51 10.99
N MET A 48 2.33 -9.55 12.33
CA MET A 48 2.72 -8.39 13.15
C MET A 48 4.19 -8.03 12.96
N GLU A 49 5.09 -9.02 12.91
CA GLU A 49 6.52 -8.80 12.62
C GLU A 49 6.72 -8.12 11.26
N LEU A 50 6.00 -8.55 10.22
CA LEU A 50 6.07 -7.92 8.90
C LEU A 50 5.54 -6.47 8.92
N MET A 51 4.49 -6.19 9.70
CA MET A 51 4.01 -4.82 9.89
C MET A 51 5.07 -3.94 10.57
N ASP A 52 5.80 -4.46 11.57
CA ASP A 52 6.92 -3.75 12.21
C ASP A 52 8.06 -3.47 11.21
N GLN A 53 8.37 -4.44 10.34
CA GLN A 53 9.35 -4.24 9.28
C GLN A 53 8.92 -3.13 8.31
N VAL A 54 7.63 -3.06 7.95
CA VAL A 54 7.08 -1.98 7.12
C VAL A 54 7.30 -0.62 7.80
N ILE A 55 6.89 -0.47 9.06
CA ILE A 55 7.06 0.79 9.82
C ILE A 55 8.55 1.17 9.91
N THR A 56 9.40 0.21 10.23
CA THR A 56 10.86 0.40 10.31
C THR A 56 11.43 0.87 8.97
N ASN A 57 10.95 0.31 7.87
CA ASN A 57 11.41 0.65 6.54
C ASN A 57 10.94 2.05 6.11
N PHE A 58 9.69 2.44 6.42
CA PHE A 58 9.22 3.81 6.20
C PHE A 58 10.05 4.82 6.99
N LYS A 59 10.32 4.55 8.28
CA LYS A 59 11.19 5.38 9.11
C LYS A 59 12.62 5.48 8.57
N ARG A 60 13.18 4.39 8.06
CA ARG A 60 14.54 4.35 7.51
C ARG A 60 14.75 5.35 6.36
N PHE A 61 13.75 5.52 5.50
CA PHE A 61 13.83 6.42 4.35
C PHE A 61 13.16 7.78 4.60
N HIS A 62 12.61 7.98 5.80
CA HIS A 62 12.03 9.25 6.21
C HIS A 62 13.14 10.29 6.42
N PRO A 63 13.02 11.50 5.86
CA PRO A 63 14.01 12.58 6.05
C PRO A 63 14.11 13.04 7.51
N LYS A 64 13.03 12.87 8.28
CA LYS A 64 12.90 13.18 9.71
C LYS A 64 12.16 12.08 10.49
N PRO A 65 12.78 10.92 10.74
CA PRO A 65 12.08 9.74 11.30
C PRO A 65 11.37 10.00 12.64
N GLU A 66 11.81 11.00 13.40
CA GLU A 66 11.22 11.49 14.64
C GLU A 66 9.84 12.13 14.48
N GLU A 67 9.48 12.58 13.26
CA GLU A 67 8.15 13.13 12.97
C GLU A 67 7.09 12.04 12.72
N VAL A 68 7.51 10.76 12.62
CA VAL A 68 6.58 9.64 12.47
C VAL A 68 5.89 9.35 13.81
N GLN A 69 4.59 9.63 13.87
CA GLN A 69 3.77 9.51 15.08
C GLN A 69 2.92 8.25 15.06
N CYS A 70 2.57 7.74 16.24
CA CYS A 70 1.61 6.64 16.39
C CYS A 70 0.42 7.13 17.20
N SER A 71 -0.76 7.12 16.59
CA SER A 71 -2.04 7.24 17.29
C SER A 71 -2.44 5.85 17.77
N ASN A 72 -2.80 5.71 19.05
CA ASN A 72 -3.24 4.43 19.60
C ASN A 72 -4.42 4.63 20.54
N PRO A 73 -5.62 4.88 20.01
CA PRO A 73 -6.82 4.99 20.83
C PRO A 73 -7.13 3.62 21.45
N VAL A 74 -7.41 3.59 22.75
CA VAL A 74 -7.69 2.36 23.51
C VAL A 74 -9.11 2.30 24.06
N GLU A 75 -9.82 3.42 24.10
CA GLU A 75 -11.19 3.49 24.58
C GLU A 75 -12.08 4.34 23.65
N GLU A 76 -13.29 3.85 23.40
CA GLU A 76 -14.29 4.61 22.67
C GLU A 76 -14.85 5.77 23.52
N PRO A 77 -15.20 6.91 22.91
CA PRO A 77 -15.85 8.01 23.63
C PRO A 77 -17.30 7.68 24.04
N ASP A 78 -17.71 8.02 25.26
CA ASP A 78 -19.08 7.72 25.73
C ASP A 78 -20.19 8.33 24.88
N PHE A 79 -19.94 9.48 24.24
CA PHE A 79 -20.93 10.13 23.40
C PHE A 79 -21.17 9.40 22.07
N ILE A 80 -20.24 8.55 21.63
CA ILE A 80 -20.33 7.85 20.34
C ILE A 80 -20.69 6.37 20.47
N LYS A 81 -20.32 5.73 21.59
CA LYS A 81 -20.64 4.32 21.92
C LYS A 81 -22.11 3.92 21.61
N PRO A 82 -23.14 4.75 21.88
CA PRO A 82 -24.53 4.37 21.61
C PRO A 82 -24.93 4.33 20.14
N TYR A 83 -24.17 4.99 19.26
CA TYR A 83 -24.54 5.21 17.86
C TYR A 83 -23.65 4.44 16.88
N PHE A 84 -22.38 4.25 17.22
CA PHE A 84 -21.39 3.61 16.36
C PHE A 84 -20.48 2.69 17.20
N GLY A 85 -19.93 1.65 16.57
CA GLY A 85 -18.84 0.86 17.13
C GLY A 85 -17.54 1.23 16.44
N LEU A 86 -16.71 2.04 17.11
CA LEU A 86 -15.43 2.45 16.54
C LEU A 86 -14.43 1.31 16.61
N ARG A 87 -13.78 1.01 15.49
CA ARG A 87 -12.62 0.11 15.50
C ARG A 87 -11.38 0.92 15.86
N LEU A 88 -10.88 0.68 17.07
CA LEU A 88 -9.69 1.33 17.59
C LEU A 88 -8.47 0.41 17.45
N PHE A 89 -7.40 0.92 16.87
CA PHE A 89 -6.14 0.21 16.69
C PHE A 89 -5.00 1.22 16.50
N PRO A 90 -3.73 0.81 16.72
CA PRO A 90 -2.61 1.69 16.45
C PRO A 90 -2.51 2.03 14.97
N VAL A 91 -2.29 3.31 14.67
CA VAL A 91 -2.04 3.82 13.32
C VAL A 91 -0.80 4.70 13.36
N TRP A 92 0.15 4.40 12.48
CA TRP A 92 1.31 5.24 12.29
C TRP A 92 1.05 6.27 11.20
N HIS A 93 1.36 7.53 11.49
CA HIS A 93 1.29 8.64 10.55
C HIS A 93 2.70 8.99 10.11
N VAL A 94 3.02 8.71 8.85
CA VAL A 94 4.34 9.06 8.28
C VAL A 94 4.37 10.48 7.71
N GLY A 95 3.23 11.17 7.64
CA GLY A 95 3.14 12.52 7.10
C GLY A 95 3.06 12.56 5.58
N THR A 96 1.96 13.12 5.08
CA THR A 96 1.62 13.22 3.65
C THR A 96 2.70 13.95 2.85
N ASP A 97 3.26 15.02 3.41
CA ASP A 97 4.31 15.82 2.76
C ASP A 97 5.63 15.06 2.59
N TYR A 98 5.88 14.02 3.42
CA TYR A 98 7.12 13.25 3.38
C TYR A 98 7.06 12.03 2.46
N LEU A 99 5.88 11.56 2.04
CA LEU A 99 5.77 10.37 1.19
C LEU A 99 6.53 10.48 -0.14
N SER A 100 6.53 11.66 -0.76
CA SER A 100 7.30 11.90 -1.99
C SER A 100 8.81 11.80 -1.72
N GLU A 101 9.29 12.37 -0.62
CA GLU A 101 10.71 12.35 -0.25
C GLU A 101 11.16 10.94 0.19
N ILE A 102 10.34 10.23 0.97
CA ILE A 102 10.53 8.82 1.31
C ILE A 102 10.66 7.98 0.03
N GLY A 103 9.78 8.23 -0.95
CA GLY A 103 9.82 7.54 -2.23
C GLY A 103 11.13 7.76 -2.99
N LYS A 104 11.62 9.00 -3.05
CA LYS A 104 12.90 9.34 -3.69
C LYS A 104 14.08 8.67 -2.99
N ASN A 105 14.17 8.80 -1.66
CA ASN A 105 15.23 8.18 -0.85
C ASN A 105 15.26 6.66 -1.00
N TRP A 106 14.09 6.03 -1.01
CA TRP A 106 13.97 4.59 -1.18
C TRP A 106 14.39 4.15 -2.59
N TYR A 107 13.93 4.85 -3.63
CA TYR A 107 14.34 4.59 -5.00
C TYR A 107 15.86 4.71 -5.19
N ASP A 108 16.47 5.81 -4.72
CA ASP A 108 17.91 6.03 -4.80
C ASP A 108 18.70 4.92 -4.11
N TYR A 109 18.23 4.48 -2.93
CA TYR A 109 18.82 3.35 -2.24
C TYR A 109 18.75 2.07 -3.08
N LEU A 110 17.60 1.72 -3.65
CA LEU A 110 17.45 0.51 -4.46
C LEU A 110 18.33 0.56 -5.72
N VAL A 111 18.39 1.69 -6.41
CA VAL A 111 19.27 1.90 -7.57
C VAL A 111 20.74 1.75 -7.16
N SER A 112 21.14 2.32 -6.01
CA SER A 112 22.51 2.16 -5.48
C SER A 112 22.89 0.71 -5.16
N LYS A 113 21.89 -0.16 -4.97
CA LYS A 113 22.06 -1.61 -4.77
C LYS A 113 21.97 -2.42 -6.06
N GLY A 114 21.84 -1.77 -7.22
CA GLY A 114 21.80 -2.42 -8.53
C GLY A 114 20.41 -2.84 -8.99
N VAL A 115 19.34 -2.38 -8.32
CA VAL A 115 17.97 -2.62 -8.81
C VAL A 115 17.73 -1.78 -10.07
N ASN A 116 17.35 -2.45 -11.16
CA ASN A 116 16.97 -1.81 -12.41
C ASN A 116 15.45 -1.59 -12.46
N PHE A 117 15.02 -0.37 -12.76
CA PHE A 117 13.61 -0.02 -12.92
C PHE A 117 13.30 0.29 -14.38
N ILE A 118 12.31 -0.40 -14.94
CA ILE A 118 11.81 -0.16 -16.30
C ILE A 118 10.45 0.54 -16.18
N TRP A 119 10.49 1.86 -16.20
CA TRP A 119 9.32 2.72 -16.08
C TRP A 119 8.46 2.73 -17.32
N GLU A 120 7.21 3.17 -17.17
CA GLU A 120 6.25 3.35 -18.27
C GLU A 120 5.97 2.10 -19.11
N THR A 121 6.47 0.94 -18.68
CA THR A 121 6.30 -0.36 -19.33
C THR A 121 5.28 -1.19 -18.58
N LYS A 122 4.31 -1.77 -19.29
CA LYS A 122 3.32 -2.68 -18.75
C LYS A 122 3.66 -4.11 -19.17
N VAL A 123 3.69 -5.03 -18.21
CA VAL A 123 3.67 -6.46 -18.52
C VAL A 123 2.27 -6.83 -19.00
N ILE A 124 2.18 -7.44 -20.17
CA ILE A 124 0.91 -7.81 -20.81
C ILE A 124 0.65 -9.32 -20.84
N ASN A 125 1.70 -10.12 -20.65
CA ASN A 125 1.62 -11.57 -20.56
C ASN A 125 2.83 -12.12 -19.78
N ILE A 126 2.67 -13.29 -19.17
CA ILE A 126 3.72 -14.01 -18.45
C ILE A 126 3.69 -15.46 -18.95
N ASP A 127 4.81 -15.96 -19.47
CA ASP A 127 4.99 -17.38 -19.73
C ASP A 127 5.75 -18.05 -18.59
N PHE A 128 5.01 -18.77 -17.74
CA PHE A 128 5.59 -19.52 -16.61
C PHE A 128 6.43 -20.74 -17.02
N LYS A 129 6.28 -21.26 -18.25
CA LYS A 129 7.05 -22.41 -18.74
C LYS A 129 8.33 -21.98 -19.44
N GLY A 130 8.24 -20.92 -20.24
CA GLY A 130 9.39 -20.31 -20.90
C GLY A 130 10.17 -19.35 -20.00
N GLU A 131 9.62 -19.01 -18.84
CA GLU A 131 10.20 -18.11 -17.84
C GLU A 131 10.49 -16.71 -18.39
N TYR A 132 9.50 -16.13 -19.10
CA TYR A 132 9.61 -14.78 -19.64
C TYR A 132 8.34 -13.95 -19.47
N VAL A 133 8.48 -12.63 -19.55
CA VAL A 133 7.37 -11.67 -19.52
C VAL A 133 7.34 -10.83 -20.80
N ASP A 134 6.15 -10.67 -21.36
CA ASP A 134 5.92 -9.82 -22.54
C ASP A 134 5.56 -8.41 -22.11
N LEU A 135 6.11 -7.42 -22.83
CA LEU A 135 5.98 -6.00 -22.53
C LEU A 135 5.17 -5.28 -23.62
N ASP A 136 4.35 -4.30 -23.26
CA ASP A 136 3.51 -3.54 -24.20
C ASP A 136 4.30 -2.69 -25.20
N ASN A 137 5.53 -2.29 -24.85
CA ASN A 137 6.26 -1.23 -25.54
C ASN A 137 7.35 -1.72 -26.52
N THR A 138 7.09 -2.76 -27.32
CA THR A 138 7.98 -3.25 -28.41
C THR A 138 9.36 -3.80 -28.00
N LEU A 139 9.58 -4.05 -26.71
CA LEU A 139 10.79 -4.72 -26.22
C LEU A 139 10.74 -6.22 -26.52
N GLU A 140 11.92 -6.83 -26.64
CA GLU A 140 12.04 -8.28 -26.53
C GLU A 140 11.51 -8.74 -25.15
N PRO A 141 10.94 -9.95 -25.06
CA PRO A 141 10.51 -10.51 -23.78
C PRO A 141 11.67 -10.53 -22.78
N LEU A 142 11.37 -10.31 -21.49
CA LEU A 142 12.37 -10.40 -20.43
C LEU A 142 12.30 -11.76 -19.77
N SER A 143 13.42 -12.49 -19.73
CA SER A 143 13.53 -13.74 -18.98
C SER A 143 13.69 -13.49 -17.47
N TYR A 144 13.27 -14.45 -16.65
CA TYR A 144 13.44 -14.40 -15.19
C TYR A 144 13.76 -15.78 -14.60
N ASP A 145 14.50 -15.83 -13.49
CA ASP A 145 14.64 -17.05 -12.68
C ASP A 145 13.57 -17.11 -11.58
N GLU A 146 13.28 -15.94 -10.97
CA GLU A 146 12.26 -15.76 -9.94
C GLU A 146 11.38 -14.56 -10.27
N LEU A 147 10.06 -14.72 -10.07
CA LEU A 147 9.08 -13.69 -10.38
C LEU A 147 8.26 -13.31 -9.13
N ILE A 148 8.37 -12.05 -8.71
CA ILE A 148 7.49 -11.46 -7.69
C ILE A 148 6.34 -10.73 -8.39
N PHE A 149 5.12 -11.24 -8.23
CA PHE A 149 3.92 -10.67 -8.83
C PHE A 149 3.22 -9.67 -7.88
N ALA A 150 3.48 -8.37 -8.05
CA ALA A 150 3.02 -7.29 -7.15
C ALA A 150 2.27 -6.15 -7.88
N VAL A 151 1.27 -6.49 -8.69
CA VAL A 151 0.59 -5.55 -9.61
C VAL A 151 -0.45 -4.62 -8.97
N GLY A 152 -0.75 -4.80 -7.68
CA GLY A 152 -1.76 -4.04 -6.95
C GLY A 152 -3.18 -4.20 -7.51
N LYS A 153 -4.12 -3.41 -6.99
CA LYS A 153 -5.55 -3.51 -7.38
C LYS A 153 -5.82 -3.14 -8.84
N SER A 154 -5.04 -2.19 -9.39
CA SER A 154 -5.14 -1.81 -10.81
C SER A 154 -4.75 -2.93 -11.77
N GLY A 155 -4.04 -3.96 -11.30
CA GLY A 155 -3.66 -5.13 -12.09
C GLY A 155 -4.59 -6.34 -11.91
N ILE A 156 -5.77 -6.18 -11.29
CA ILE A 156 -6.66 -7.31 -10.99
C ILE A 156 -7.16 -8.02 -12.26
N ASP A 157 -7.47 -7.28 -13.32
CA ASP A 157 -7.91 -7.87 -14.59
C ASP A 157 -6.80 -8.72 -15.22
N PHE A 158 -5.56 -8.26 -15.11
CA PHE A 158 -4.38 -9.00 -15.57
C PHE A 158 -4.14 -10.26 -14.75
N ALA A 159 -4.27 -10.17 -13.42
CA ALA A 159 -4.19 -11.34 -12.54
C ALA A 159 -5.28 -12.36 -12.86
N GLN A 160 -6.52 -11.92 -13.10
CA GLN A 160 -7.63 -12.82 -13.45
C GLN A 160 -7.41 -13.47 -14.82
N GLN A 161 -6.91 -12.72 -15.81
CA GLN A 161 -6.57 -13.27 -17.12
C GLN A 161 -5.56 -14.42 -16.98
N LEU A 162 -4.48 -14.21 -16.23
CA LEU A 162 -3.46 -15.23 -15.99
C LEU A 162 -4.01 -16.42 -15.20
N ALA A 163 -4.80 -16.17 -14.15
CA ALA A 163 -5.42 -17.22 -13.36
C ALA A 163 -6.31 -18.12 -14.23
N ASN A 164 -7.12 -17.54 -15.12
CA ASN A 164 -7.95 -18.30 -16.04
C ASN A 164 -7.12 -19.08 -17.08
N GLN A 165 -6.07 -18.45 -17.65
CA GLN A 165 -5.22 -19.06 -18.67
C GLN A 165 -4.44 -20.27 -18.14
N TYR A 166 -3.97 -20.20 -16.90
CA TYR A 166 -3.17 -21.25 -16.27
C TYR A 166 -3.98 -22.12 -15.29
N GLU A 167 -5.30 -21.94 -15.25
CA GLU A 167 -6.21 -22.64 -14.33
C GLU A 167 -5.73 -22.59 -12.87
N LEU A 168 -5.23 -21.43 -12.44
CA LEU A 168 -4.75 -21.23 -11.08
C LEU A 168 -5.93 -21.22 -10.10
N PRO A 169 -5.79 -21.87 -8.93
CA PRO A 169 -6.83 -21.84 -7.91
C PRO A 169 -6.99 -20.42 -7.36
N ASP A 170 -8.22 -19.93 -7.36
CA ASP A 170 -8.59 -18.66 -6.77
C ASP A 170 -9.63 -18.84 -5.64
N GLU A 171 -9.79 -17.80 -4.83
CA GLU A 171 -10.80 -17.76 -3.80
C GLU A 171 -11.56 -16.43 -3.85
N PRO A 172 -12.89 -16.43 -3.73
CA PRO A 172 -13.66 -15.21 -3.67
C PRO A 172 -13.26 -14.40 -2.44
N LYS A 173 -12.84 -13.16 -2.67
CA LYS A 173 -12.54 -12.22 -1.59
C LYS A 173 -13.69 -11.23 -1.43
N SER A 174 -14.22 -11.11 -0.21
CA SER A 174 -15.21 -10.09 0.11
C SER A 174 -14.62 -8.70 -0.13
N VAL A 175 -15.40 -7.84 -0.80
CA VAL A 175 -15.07 -6.42 -0.93
C VAL A 175 -15.67 -5.65 0.24
N GLN A 176 -14.89 -4.72 0.80
CA GLN A 176 -15.41 -3.74 1.74
C GLN A 176 -15.97 -2.56 0.94
N ILE A 177 -17.27 -2.34 1.05
CA ILE A 177 -17.97 -1.22 0.42
C ILE A 177 -18.38 -0.26 1.53
N GLY A 178 -18.09 1.02 1.33
CA GLY A 178 -18.50 2.09 2.22
C GLY A 178 -18.81 3.35 1.42
N VAL A 179 -19.36 4.34 2.09
CA VAL A 179 -19.59 5.68 1.52
C VAL A 179 -18.62 6.67 2.13
N ARG A 180 -18.01 7.51 1.30
CA ARG A 180 -17.27 8.67 1.79
C ARG A 180 -18.30 9.73 2.19
N PHE A 181 -18.31 10.07 3.47
CA PHE A 181 -19.16 11.11 4.03
C PHE A 181 -18.30 12.33 4.37
N GLU A 182 -18.74 13.51 3.94
CA GLU A 182 -18.07 14.79 4.22
C GLU A 182 -19.00 15.65 5.06
N ALA A 183 -18.47 16.23 6.13
CA ALA A 183 -19.22 17.08 7.05
C ALA A 183 -18.31 18.16 7.66
N PRO A 184 -18.89 19.25 8.19
CA PRO A 184 -18.12 20.31 8.84
C PRO A 184 -17.25 19.79 9.99
N GLN A 185 -15.98 20.20 9.99
CA GLN A 185 -14.97 19.77 10.97
C GLN A 185 -15.41 20.01 12.42
N GLU A 186 -16.14 21.11 12.69
CA GLU A 186 -16.60 21.48 14.03
C GLU A 186 -17.47 20.40 14.71
N HIS A 187 -18.20 19.60 13.94
CA HIS A 187 -19.02 18.50 14.47
C HIS A 187 -18.19 17.27 14.88
N PHE A 188 -16.97 17.15 14.36
CA PHE A 188 -16.09 16.01 14.57
C PHE A 188 -14.87 16.34 15.45
N GLN A 189 -14.72 17.59 15.90
CA GLN A 189 -13.56 18.01 16.69
C GLN A 189 -13.34 17.14 17.93
N LYS A 190 -14.41 16.76 18.63
CA LYS A 190 -14.32 15.86 19.79
C LYS A 190 -13.77 14.47 19.45
N LEU A 191 -13.92 14.00 18.21
CA LEU A 191 -13.34 12.74 17.75
C LEU A 191 -11.88 12.93 17.34
N PHE A 192 -11.56 14.04 16.68
CA PHE A 192 -10.17 14.38 16.30
C PHE A 192 -9.26 14.54 17.52
N ASP A 193 -9.79 15.08 18.62
CA ASP A 193 -9.07 15.22 19.89
C ASP A 193 -8.73 13.86 20.54
N ILE A 194 -9.43 12.79 20.12
CA ILE A 194 -9.29 11.44 20.70
C ILE A 194 -8.44 10.54 19.81
N SER A 195 -8.61 10.63 18.50
CA SER A 195 -7.67 10.02 17.55
C SER A 195 -7.41 10.94 16.38
N TYR A 196 -6.12 11.17 16.11
CA TYR A 196 -5.65 11.84 14.91
C TYR A 196 -6.11 11.13 13.63
N ASP A 197 -6.46 9.84 13.70
CA ASP A 197 -6.97 9.07 12.57
C ASP A 197 -8.25 9.63 11.96
N PHE A 198 -9.07 10.27 12.79
CA PHE A 198 -10.32 10.87 12.33
C PHE A 198 -10.07 12.17 11.57
N LYS A 199 -8.93 12.84 11.79
CA LYS A 199 -8.51 14.02 11.05
C LYS A 199 -8.17 13.67 9.60
#